data_AF-A0A5B7JRZ9-F1
#
_entry.id   AF-A0A5B7JRZ9-F1
#
_cell.length_a   1.000
_cell.length_b   1.000
_cell.length_c   1.000
_cell.angle_alpha   90.00
_cell.angle_beta   90.00
_cell.angle_gamma   90.00
#
_symmetry.space_group_name_H-M   'P 1'
#
loop_
_entity.id
_entity.type
_entity.pdbx_description
1 polymer ?
#
loop_
_entity_poly.entity_id
_entity_poly.type
_entity_poly.pdbx_seq_one_letter_code
_entity_poly.pdbx_strand_id
1 'polypeptide(L)'
;MDHTVYNILQTITYFQGYFMKPTIITGLSDESRCMQEEIFGPVTCVTPFDTEEEVISRVNDTPYGLCASVFTSNLARGHRVAHKLKVC
;
A
#
# COMPACT_ATOMS: atom_id res chain seq x y z
N MET A 1 10.25 -2.63 -39.19
CA MET A 1 9.26 -2.54 -38.09
C MET A 1 9.37 -3.82 -37.31
N ASP A 2 9.83 -3.71 -36.07
CA ASP A 2 10.43 -4.76 -35.27
C ASP A 2 9.41 -5.86 -34.89
N HIS A 3 9.70 -7.10 -35.28
CA HIS A 3 8.92 -8.30 -34.95
C HIS A 3 8.75 -8.49 -33.42
N THR A 4 9.63 -7.87 -32.61
CA THR A 4 9.57 -7.91 -31.14
C THR A 4 8.34 -7.18 -30.59
N VAL A 5 7.91 -6.08 -31.22
CA VAL A 5 6.76 -5.27 -30.76
C VAL A 5 5.44 -5.99 -31.05
N TYR A 6 5.36 -6.72 -32.16
CA TYR A 6 4.15 -7.46 -32.55
C TYR A 6 3.88 -8.65 -31.61
N ASN A 7 4.92 -9.29 -31.08
CA ASN A 7 4.79 -10.38 -30.10
C ASN A 7 4.33 -9.89 -28.72
N ILE A 8 4.79 -8.72 -28.26
CA ILE A 8 4.31 -8.13 -27.00
C ILE A 8 2.81 -7.85 -27.08
N LEU A 9 2.34 -7.31 -28.21
CA LEU A 9 0.92 -7.04 -28.41
C LEU A 9 0.08 -8.32 -28.54
N GLN A 10 0.60 -9.39 -29.16
CA GLN A 10 -0.10 -10.68 -29.26
C GLN A 10 -0.18 -11.45 -27.92
N THR A 11 0.83 -11.38 -27.06
CA THR A 11 0.76 -11.99 -25.71
C THR A 11 -0.30 -11.32 -24.84
N ILE A 12 -0.50 -10.00 -25.00
CA ILE A 12 -1.52 -9.26 -24.25
C ILE A 12 -2.96 -9.63 -24.68
N THR A 13 -3.16 -10.03 -25.94
CA THR A 13 -4.48 -10.43 -26.46
C THR A 13 -4.89 -11.86 -26.07
N TYR A 14 -3.98 -12.68 -25.52
CA TYR A 14 -4.28 -14.02 -25.00
C TYR A 14 -4.76 -14.05 -23.53
N PHE A 15 -4.94 -12.89 -22.90
CA PHE A 15 -5.43 -12.78 -21.53
C PHE A 15 -6.97 -12.88 -21.46
N GLN A 16 -7.50 -14.10 -21.45
CA GLN A 16 -8.86 -14.34 -20.94
C GLN A 16 -8.86 -14.44 -19.40
N GLY A 17 -8.59 -13.32 -18.70
CA GLY A 17 -8.60 -13.26 -17.24
C GLY A 17 -8.87 -11.86 -16.68
N TYR A 18 -9.10 -11.76 -15.37
CA TYR A 18 -9.40 -10.50 -14.68
C TYR A 18 -8.11 -9.75 -14.28
N PHE A 19 -7.36 -9.28 -15.27
CA PHE A 19 -6.10 -8.57 -15.03
C PHE A 19 -6.32 -7.09 -14.69
N MET A 20 -5.55 -6.58 -13.73
CA MET A 20 -5.54 -5.17 -13.35
C MET A 20 -4.11 -4.63 -13.32
N LYS A 21 -3.95 -3.34 -13.62
CA LYS A 21 -2.66 -2.66 -13.48
C LYS A 21 -2.37 -2.38 -11.99
N PRO A 22 -1.10 -2.50 -11.54
CA PRO A 22 -0.70 -2.00 -10.22
C PRO A 22 -1.00 -0.50 -10.12
N THR A 23 -1.60 -0.08 -9.00
CA THR A 23 -2.08 1.30 -8.82
C THR A 23 -1.56 1.90 -7.52
N ILE A 24 -1.04 3.12 -7.59
CA ILE A 24 -0.64 3.93 -6.43
C ILE A 24 -1.58 5.12 -6.35
N ILE A 25 -2.17 5.37 -5.18
CA ILE A 25 -3.04 6.52 -4.93
C ILE A 25 -2.38 7.44 -3.91
N THR A 26 -2.44 8.75 -4.16
CA THR A 26 -1.88 9.79 -3.29
C THR A 26 -2.91 10.90 -3.06
N GLY A 27 -2.71 11.74 -2.04
CA GLY A 27 -3.55 12.91 -1.78
C GLY A 27 -4.95 12.59 -1.22
N LEU A 28 -5.15 11.39 -0.68
CA LEU A 28 -6.36 11.01 0.03
C LEU A 28 -6.34 11.51 1.47
N SER A 29 -7.51 11.85 2.01
CA SER A 29 -7.67 11.97 3.47
C SER A 29 -7.83 10.59 4.10
N ASP A 30 -7.49 10.49 5.38
CA ASP A 30 -7.54 9.23 6.13
C ASP A 30 -9.00 8.72 6.27
N GLU A 31 -10.00 9.59 6.20
CA GLU A 31 -11.44 9.25 6.24
C GLU A 31 -11.98 8.74 4.90
N SER A 32 -11.18 8.75 3.83
CA SER A 32 -11.61 8.26 2.52
C SER A 32 -11.86 6.75 2.53
N ARG A 33 -12.83 6.29 1.74
CA ARG A 33 -13.14 4.86 1.62
C ARG A 33 -11.93 4.02 1.21
N CYS A 34 -11.07 4.54 0.34
CA CYS A 34 -9.85 3.85 -0.07
C CYS A 34 -8.81 3.69 1.05
N MET A 35 -8.88 4.49 2.12
CA MET A 35 -8.02 4.36 3.30
C MET A 35 -8.68 3.52 4.41
N GLN A 36 -10.01 3.45 4.45
CA GLN A 36 -10.78 2.79 5.51
C GLN A 36 -11.27 1.38 5.16
N GLU A 37 -11.43 1.06 3.88
CA GLU A 37 -11.97 -0.23 3.40
C GLU A 37 -10.89 -1.03 2.66
N GLU A 38 -10.90 -2.35 2.85
CA GLU A 38 -9.97 -3.26 2.18
C GLU A 38 -10.33 -3.44 0.69
N ILE A 39 -9.43 -3.00 -0.22
CA ILE A 39 -9.64 -3.08 -1.68
C ILE A 39 -9.43 -4.50 -2.22
N PHE A 40 -8.55 -5.29 -1.60
CA PHE A 40 -8.19 -6.65 -2.03
C PHE A 40 -7.61 -6.78 -3.46
N GLY A 41 -7.13 -5.68 -4.03
CA GLY A 41 -6.50 -5.60 -5.36
C GLY A 41 -5.05 -5.10 -5.29
N PRO A 42 -4.36 -4.99 -6.45
CA PRO A 42 -2.97 -4.52 -6.51
C PRO A 42 -2.89 -2.99 -6.37
N VAL A 43 -3.40 -2.46 -5.26
CA VAL A 43 -3.53 -1.04 -4.97
C VAL A 43 -2.85 -0.71 -3.64
N THR A 44 -2.11 0.40 -3.60
CA THR A 44 -1.57 0.96 -2.36
C THR A 44 -1.77 2.46 -2.30
N CYS A 45 -2.00 2.98 -1.10
CA CYS A 45 -2.16 4.39 -0.82
C CYS A 45 -0.91 4.92 -0.12
N VAL A 46 -0.45 6.11 -0.53
CA VAL A 46 0.73 6.77 0.06
C VAL A 46 0.34 8.15 0.54
N THR A 47 0.55 8.41 1.83
CA THR A 47 0.30 9.68 2.48
C THR A 47 1.55 10.12 3.27
N PRO A 48 1.94 11.41 3.21
CA PRO A 48 3.04 11.92 4.02
C PRO A 48 2.64 12.01 5.50
N PHE A 49 3.65 12.04 6.37
CA PHE A 49 3.53 12.31 7.81
C PHE A 49 4.82 13.00 8.28
N ASP A 50 4.75 13.76 9.38
CA ASP A 50 5.90 14.52 9.87
C ASP A 50 6.48 13.95 11.17
N THR A 51 5.63 13.35 12.01
CA THR A 51 6.05 12.88 13.34
C THR A 51 5.74 11.42 13.59
N GLU A 52 6.51 10.79 14.48
CA GLU A 52 6.32 9.40 14.88
C GLU A 52 4.96 9.22 15.59
N GLU A 53 4.59 10.17 16.45
CA GLU A 53 3.35 10.14 17.21
C GLU A 53 2.12 10.24 16.30
N GLU A 54 2.16 11.15 15.31
CA GLU A 54 1.10 11.32 14.32
C GLU A 54 0.88 10.03 13.51
N VAL A 55 1.93 9.47 12.92
CA VAL A 55 1.78 8.27 12.07
C VAL A 55 1.33 7.06 12.87
N ILE A 56 1.76 6.90 14.12
CA ILE A 56 1.29 5.82 14.99
C ILE A 56 -0.20 5.98 15.29
N SER A 57 -0.66 7.21 15.55
CA SER A 57 -2.08 7.47 15.76
C SER A 57 -2.90 7.10 14.51
N ARG A 58 -2.43 7.52 13.33
CA ARG A 58 -3.09 7.28 12.05
C ARG A 58 -3.14 5.81 11.67
N VAL A 59 -2.03 5.07 11.83
CA VAL A 59 -1.99 3.62 11.55
C VAL A 59 -2.92 2.84 12.48
N ASN A 60 -3.07 3.28 13.73
CA ASN A 60 -3.95 2.65 14.71
C ASN A 60 -5.43 3.07 14.57
N ASP A 61 -5.75 4.06 13.73
CA ASP A 61 -7.11 4.55 13.49
C ASP A 61 -7.79 3.76 12.36
N THR A 62 -7.94 2.47 12.62
CA THR A 62 -8.59 1.53 11.71
C THR A 62 -9.28 0.44 12.52
N PRO A 63 -10.45 -0.07 12.08
CA PRO A 63 -11.09 -1.20 12.74
C PRO A 63 -10.32 -2.53 12.54
N TYR A 64 -9.30 -2.55 11.68
CA TYR A 64 -8.47 -3.71 11.38
C TYR A 64 -7.17 -3.72 12.22
N GLY A 65 -6.41 -4.80 12.15
CA GLY A 65 -5.17 -4.94 12.94
C GLY A 65 -4.35 -6.19 12.59
N LEU A 66 -4.20 -6.50 11.29
CA LEU A 66 -3.60 -7.76 10.86
C LEU A 66 -2.06 -7.75 10.86
N CYS A 67 -1.45 -6.74 10.24
CA CYS A 67 0.00 -6.67 10.08
C CYS A 67 0.43 -5.21 9.83
N ALA A 68 1.64 -4.87 10.27
CA ALA A 68 2.29 -3.62 9.91
C ALA A 68 3.80 -3.83 9.72
N SER A 69 4.38 -3.10 8.77
CA SER A 69 5.81 -3.10 8.48
C SER A 69 6.39 -1.71 8.74
N VAL A 70 7.44 -1.64 9.57
CA VAL A 70 8.15 -0.39 9.87
C VAL A 70 9.49 -0.39 9.15
N PHE A 71 9.72 0.62 8.30
CA PHE A 71 10.98 0.80 7.59
C PHE A 71 11.79 1.92 8.24
N THR A 72 12.91 1.57 8.89
CA THR A 72 13.83 2.54 9.46
C THR A 72 15.23 1.94 9.62
N SER A 73 16.27 2.77 9.49
CA SER A 73 17.65 2.40 9.83
C SER A 73 17.97 2.58 11.32
N ASN A 74 17.08 3.19 12.09
CA ASN A 74 17.27 3.41 13.52
C ASN A 74 16.66 2.27 14.33
N LEU A 75 17.51 1.43 14.92
CA LEU A 75 17.10 0.25 15.68
C LEU A 75 16.15 0.59 16.85
N ALA A 76 16.49 1.61 17.64
CA ALA A 76 15.68 2.01 18.79
C ALA A 76 14.30 2.53 18.36
N ARG A 77 14.23 3.25 17.24
CA ARG A 77 12.96 3.67 16.61
C ARG A 77 12.16 2.46 16.16
N GLY A 78 12.79 1.50 15.47
CA GLY A 78 12.13 0.28 15.00
C GLY A 78 11.42 -0.46 16.12
N HIS A 79 12.12 -0.75 17.22
CA HIS A 79 11.52 -1.41 18.39
C HIS A 79 10.42 -0.58 19.07
N ARG A 80 10.66 0.73 19.25
CA ARG A 80 9.69 1.62 19.93
C ARG A 80 8.39 1.76 19.13
N VAL A 81 8.49 1.93 17.82
CA VAL A 81 7.30 2.05 16.94
C VAL A 81 6.56 0.73 16.88
N ALA A 82 7.27 -0.39 16.64
CA ALA A 82 6.65 -1.70 16.56
C ALA A 82 5.81 -2.05 17.81
N HIS A 83 6.27 -1.68 19.01
CA HIS A 83 5.53 -1.92 20.26
C HIS A 83 4.28 -1.04 20.44
N LYS A 84 4.16 0.07 19.69
CA LYS A 84 3.02 1.00 19.76
C LYS A 84 1.94 0.72 18.70
N LEU A 85 2.22 -0.12 17.70
CA LEU A 85 1.25 -0.48 16.65
C LEU A 85 0.30 -1.56 17.16
N LYS A 86 -1.00 -1.37 16.93
CA LYS A 86 -2.07 -2.28 17.36
C LYS A 86 -2.34 -3.33 16.28
N VAL A 87 -1.39 -4.24 16.11
CA VAL A 87 -1.49 -5.37 15.17
C VAL A 87 -1.18 -6.69 15.88
N CYS A 88 -1.75 -7.80 15.39
CA CYS A 88 -1.61 -9.13 15.98
C CYS A 88 -0.26 -9.82 15.70
#